data_AF-M2U5L4-F1
#
_entry.id   AF-M2U5L4-F1
#
_cell.length_a   1.000
_cell.length_b   1.000
_cell.length_c   1.000
_cell.angle_alpha   90.00
_cell.angle_beta   90.00
_cell.angle_gamma   90.00
#
_symmetry.space_group_name_H-M   'P 1'
#
loop_
_entity.id
_entity.type
_entity.pdbx_description
1 polymer ?
#
loop_
_entity_poly.entity_id
_entity_poly.type
_entity_poly.pdbx_seq_one_letter_code
_entity_poly.pdbx_strand_id
1 'polypeptide(L)'
;MAALLIGLAAPAHASSPDIVLVEDHRTVPESELCHVPGRDRFTGFVDLRRQDGSLMRQVACRDGQKDGTDRQFHKNGRLALERHWKAGALDGRYRRWFPHGTLKEEWTYGPAGLEGEYRIYHANGRPASIAHWRGGKRDGDYVNSDEAGNVLETGHYSRGRPDGLTTEYRPSGKPKKYQRYDHGRRVGVQALWGSNGRLLRRYEYTPDGQFVQGHVWNADGTLRRVTRPITIPKYGRGLKMVRYEGCLTETVIQSGTDDPARLPEIGYSFTPGLYKLETVRRGGEIVERVEAYDHELLAPVIRKDRGCGAADPSANR
;
A
#
# COMPACT_ATOMS: atom_id res chain seq x y z
N MET A 1 -13.19 -48.66 -68.89
CA MET A 1 -13.13 -48.39 -67.44
C MET A 1 -12.41 -47.05 -67.25
N ALA A 2 -13.14 -46.03 -66.83
CA ALA A 2 -12.62 -44.69 -66.56
C ALA A 2 -12.02 -44.67 -65.15
N ALA A 3 -10.75 -44.28 -65.02
CA ALA A 3 -10.12 -44.04 -63.73
C ALA A 3 -10.13 -42.54 -63.44
N LEU A 4 -10.91 -42.18 -62.42
CA LEU A 4 -11.14 -40.85 -61.91
C LEU A 4 -9.91 -40.38 -61.11
N LEU A 5 -9.20 -39.37 -61.61
CA LEU A 5 -8.15 -38.66 -60.87
C LEU A 5 -8.84 -37.73 -59.85
N ILE A 6 -8.83 -38.12 -58.58
CA ILE A 6 -9.23 -37.25 -57.48
C ILE A 6 -8.06 -36.32 -57.19
N GLY A 7 -8.17 -35.07 -57.64
CA GLY A 7 -7.27 -34.00 -57.26
C GLY A 7 -7.46 -33.65 -55.79
N LEU A 8 -6.41 -33.84 -54.98
CA LEU A 8 -6.31 -33.24 -53.66
C LEU A 8 -6.24 -31.71 -53.82
N ALA A 9 -7.28 -31.01 -53.39
CA ALA A 9 -7.23 -29.57 -53.21
C ALA A 9 -6.23 -29.25 -52.09
N ALA A 10 -5.19 -28.49 -52.42
CA ALA A 10 -4.28 -27.90 -51.44
C ALA A 10 -5.06 -26.95 -50.51
N PRO A 11 -4.72 -26.85 -49.21
CA PRO A 11 -5.39 -25.94 -48.30
C PRO A 11 -5.18 -24.49 -48.77
N ALA A 12 -6.24 -23.70 -48.64
CA ALA A 12 -6.28 -22.29 -48.96
C ALA A 12 -5.10 -21.55 -48.31
N HIS A 13 -4.42 -20.74 -49.12
CA HIS A 13 -3.33 -19.89 -48.70
C HIS A 13 -3.86 -18.96 -47.59
N ALA A 14 -3.35 -19.11 -46.36
CA ALA A 14 -3.51 -18.08 -45.36
C ALA A 14 -2.80 -16.83 -45.90
N SER A 15 -3.57 -15.88 -46.43
CA SER A 15 -3.07 -14.57 -46.81
C SER A 15 -2.30 -14.01 -45.62
N SER A 16 -1.04 -13.62 -45.84
CA SER A 16 -0.26 -12.90 -44.83
C SER A 16 -1.14 -11.78 -44.27
N PRO A 17 -1.21 -11.62 -42.94
CA PRO A 17 -2.14 -10.66 -42.36
C PRO A 17 -1.86 -9.27 -42.91
N ASP A 18 -2.92 -8.50 -43.20
CA ASP A 18 -2.77 -7.13 -43.66
C ASP A 18 -2.04 -6.30 -42.60
N ILE A 19 -0.90 -5.73 -42.96
CA ILE A 19 -0.10 -4.85 -42.11
C ILE A 19 -0.28 -3.41 -42.61
N VAL A 20 -0.73 -2.53 -41.72
CA VAL A 20 -0.78 -1.08 -41.98
C VAL A 20 0.38 -0.42 -41.26
N LEU A 21 1.18 0.34 -42.01
CA LEU A 21 2.30 1.12 -41.51
C LEU A 21 1.82 2.54 -41.20
N VAL A 22 2.06 3.01 -39.98
CA VAL A 22 1.83 4.39 -39.59
C VAL A 22 3.18 4.98 -39.15
N GLU A 23 3.68 5.93 -39.94
CA GLU A 23 4.95 6.62 -39.68
C GLU A 23 4.76 7.75 -38.65
N ASP A 24 5.70 7.82 -37.72
CA ASP A 24 5.67 8.67 -36.53
C ASP A 24 5.82 10.17 -36.84
N HIS A 25 4.68 10.85 -36.98
CA HIS A 25 4.57 12.31 -36.85
C HIS A 25 3.60 12.76 -35.75
N ARG A 26 2.85 11.83 -35.14
CA ARG A 26 1.88 12.11 -34.06
C ARG A 26 1.73 10.90 -33.13
N THR A 27 1.63 11.16 -31.83
CA THR A 27 1.07 10.19 -30.88
C THR A 27 -0.35 9.81 -31.32
N VAL A 28 -0.54 8.59 -31.81
CA VAL A 28 -1.87 8.05 -32.13
C VAL A 28 -2.60 7.71 -30.82
N PRO A 29 -3.77 8.29 -30.54
CA PRO A 29 -4.56 7.94 -29.37
C PRO A 29 -4.86 6.45 -29.30
N GLU A 30 -4.91 5.88 -28.08
CA GLU A 30 -5.19 4.45 -27.89
C GLU A 30 -6.53 4.00 -28.54
N SER A 31 -7.50 4.91 -28.67
CA SER A 31 -8.80 4.69 -29.30
C SER A 31 -8.75 4.63 -30.83
N GLU A 32 -7.71 5.18 -31.46
CA GLU A 32 -7.63 5.32 -32.92
C GLU A 32 -6.77 4.23 -33.58
N LEU A 33 -6.08 3.40 -32.79
CA LEU A 33 -5.10 2.44 -33.30
C LEU A 33 -5.65 1.40 -34.29
N CYS A 34 -6.92 1.03 -34.18
CA CYS A 34 -7.58 0.10 -35.11
C CYS A 34 -8.52 0.81 -36.10
N HIS A 35 -8.57 2.14 -36.07
CA HIS A 35 -9.31 2.95 -37.03
C HIS A 35 -8.37 3.36 -38.17
N VAL A 36 -8.36 2.57 -39.24
CA VAL A 36 -7.49 2.82 -40.41
C VAL A 36 -8.28 3.62 -41.46
N PRO A 37 -7.86 4.85 -41.82
CA PRO A 37 -8.54 5.65 -42.83
C PRO A 37 -8.71 4.90 -44.15
N GLY A 38 -9.94 4.92 -44.70
CA GLY A 38 -10.27 4.21 -45.94
C GLY A 38 -10.41 2.69 -45.81
N ARG A 39 -10.30 2.13 -44.59
CA ARG A 39 -10.52 0.72 -44.29
C ARG A 39 -11.49 0.56 -43.13
N ASP A 40 -12.78 0.59 -43.45
CA ASP A 40 -13.83 0.36 -42.46
C ASP A 40 -13.69 -1.04 -41.84
N ARG A 41 -13.79 -1.11 -40.51
CA ARG A 41 -13.71 -2.36 -39.73
C ARG A 41 -12.44 -3.18 -40.00
N PHE A 42 -11.29 -2.50 -40.04
CA PHE A 42 -9.99 -3.12 -40.27
C PHE A 42 -9.74 -4.37 -39.40
N THR A 43 -9.27 -5.43 -40.06
CA THR A 43 -8.83 -6.68 -39.44
C THR A 43 -7.43 -7.01 -39.94
N GLY A 44 -6.47 -7.17 -39.02
CA GLY A 44 -5.06 -7.32 -39.36
C GLY A 44 -4.16 -6.78 -38.26
N PHE A 45 -2.94 -6.39 -38.61
CA PHE A 45 -2.00 -5.75 -37.69
C PHE A 45 -1.76 -4.29 -38.07
N VAL A 46 -1.67 -3.43 -37.07
CA VAL A 46 -1.17 -2.06 -37.20
C VAL A 46 0.23 -2.01 -36.62
N ASP A 47 1.21 -1.72 -37.47
CA ASP A 47 2.61 -1.56 -37.12
C ASP A 47 2.95 -0.07 -37.06
N LEU A 48 3.27 0.40 -35.86
CA LEU A 48 3.78 1.74 -35.61
C LEU A 48 5.30 1.68 -35.60
N ARG A 49 5.93 2.47 -36.47
CA ARG A 49 7.40 2.54 -36.60
C ARG A 49 7.92 3.91 -36.22
N ARG A 50 9.13 3.95 -35.67
CA ARG A 50 9.86 5.19 -35.39
C ARG A 50 10.38 5.80 -36.70
N GLN A 51 10.90 7.02 -36.63
CA GLN A 51 11.52 7.71 -37.76
C GLN A 51 12.70 6.94 -38.38
N ASP A 52 13.41 6.13 -37.61
CA ASP A 52 14.50 5.26 -38.09
C ASP A 52 14.01 3.93 -38.71
N GLY A 53 12.70 3.76 -38.85
CA GLY A 53 12.06 2.55 -39.38
C GLY A 53 11.93 1.40 -38.38
N SER A 54 12.47 1.52 -37.16
CA SER A 54 12.38 0.48 -36.14
C SER A 54 10.95 0.31 -35.60
N LEU A 55 10.54 -0.93 -35.34
CA LEU A 55 9.20 -1.22 -34.82
C LEU A 55 9.06 -0.69 -33.39
N MET A 56 8.05 0.15 -33.17
CA MET A 56 7.70 0.71 -31.87
C MET A 56 6.58 -0.08 -31.22
N ARG A 57 5.55 -0.44 -31.99
CA ARG A 57 4.36 -1.12 -31.49
C ARG A 57 3.67 -1.88 -32.61
N GLN A 58 3.11 -3.04 -32.28
CA GLN A 58 2.29 -3.85 -33.16
C GLN A 58 0.98 -4.17 -32.45
N VAL A 59 -0.15 -3.88 -33.08
CA VAL A 59 -1.50 -4.06 -32.51
C VAL A 59 -2.32 -4.99 -33.41
N ALA A 60 -2.83 -6.07 -32.85
CA ALA A 60 -3.81 -6.92 -33.51
C ALA A 60 -5.20 -6.26 -33.45
N CYS A 61 -5.83 -6.13 -34.61
CA CYS A 61 -7.15 -5.56 -34.78
C CYS A 61 -8.09 -6.57 -35.43
N ARG A 62 -9.35 -6.58 -34.99
CA ARG A 62 -10.46 -7.27 -35.63
C ARG A 62 -11.66 -6.33 -35.62
N ASP A 63 -12.32 -6.20 -36.78
CA ASP A 63 -13.53 -5.40 -36.91
C ASP A 63 -13.38 -3.94 -36.45
N GLY A 64 -12.19 -3.35 -36.63
CA GLY A 64 -11.88 -1.98 -36.22
C GLY A 64 -11.64 -1.80 -34.70
N GLN A 65 -11.54 -2.89 -33.95
CA GLN A 65 -11.25 -2.90 -32.51
C GLN A 65 -9.99 -3.70 -32.22
N LYS A 66 -9.36 -3.47 -31.05
CA LYS A 66 -8.25 -4.31 -30.58
C LYS A 66 -8.78 -5.70 -30.23
N ASP A 67 -8.20 -6.72 -30.85
CA ASP A 67 -8.54 -8.12 -30.59
C ASP A 67 -7.32 -8.99 -30.90
N GLY A 68 -6.78 -9.61 -29.86
CA GLY A 68 -5.48 -10.29 -29.89
C GLY A 68 -4.38 -9.53 -29.15
N THR A 69 -3.15 -9.65 -29.63
CA THR A 69 -1.97 -9.12 -28.92
C THR A 69 -1.64 -7.69 -29.31
N ASP A 70 -1.29 -6.88 -28.32
CA ASP A 70 -0.71 -5.55 -28.47
C ASP A 70 0.67 -5.54 -27.83
N ARG A 71 1.70 -5.37 -28.67
CA ARG A 71 3.11 -5.45 -28.28
C ARG A 71 3.79 -4.10 -28.50
N GLN A 72 4.51 -3.63 -27.49
CA GLN A 72 5.38 -2.46 -27.62
C GLN A 72 6.83 -2.87 -27.43
N PHE A 73 7.75 -2.17 -28.08
CA PHE A 73 9.17 -2.50 -28.11
C PHE A 73 10.01 -1.34 -27.58
N HIS A 74 11.09 -1.68 -26.87
CA HIS A 74 12.13 -0.75 -26.47
C HIS A 74 12.90 -0.23 -27.71
N LYS A 75 13.68 0.85 -27.54
CA LYS A 75 14.52 1.38 -28.63
C LYS A 75 15.54 0.37 -29.16
N ASN A 76 15.94 -0.61 -28.35
CA ASN A 76 16.84 -1.70 -28.74
C ASN A 76 16.12 -2.87 -29.43
N GLY A 77 14.84 -2.73 -29.77
CA GLY A 77 14.04 -3.76 -30.43
C GLY A 77 13.53 -4.88 -29.53
N ARG A 78 13.89 -4.92 -28.24
CA ARG A 78 13.36 -5.92 -27.30
C ARG A 78 11.93 -5.60 -26.90
N LEU A 79 11.14 -6.63 -26.60
CA LEU A 79 9.76 -6.46 -26.13
C LEU A 79 9.76 -5.67 -24.82
N ALA A 80 8.91 -4.66 -24.74
CA ALA A 80 8.74 -3.78 -23.59
C ALA A 80 7.42 -4.03 -22.86
N LEU A 81 6.36 -4.29 -23.62
CA LEU A 81 5.01 -4.50 -23.11
C LEU A 81 4.27 -5.47 -24.04
N GLU A 82 3.47 -6.34 -23.45
CA GLU A 82 2.52 -7.20 -24.15
C GLU A 82 1.21 -7.20 -23.38
N ARG A 83 0.11 -6.98 -24.11
CA ARG A 83 -1.24 -6.96 -23.59
C ARG A 83 -2.13 -7.82 -24.49
N HIS A 84 -3.04 -8.55 -23.89
CA HIS A 84 -4.07 -9.28 -24.61
C HIS A 84 -5.39 -8.52 -24.55
N TRP A 85 -6.04 -8.43 -25.71
CA TRP A 85 -7.31 -7.75 -25.91
C TRP A 85 -8.32 -8.71 -26.51
N LYS A 86 -9.60 -8.51 -26.17
CA LYS A 86 -10.74 -9.19 -26.79
C LYS A 86 -11.87 -8.17 -26.94
N ALA A 87 -12.34 -7.97 -28.18
CA ALA A 87 -13.40 -7.01 -28.49
C ALA A 87 -13.19 -5.61 -27.82
N GLY A 88 -11.96 -5.08 -27.91
CA GLY A 88 -11.60 -3.76 -27.38
C GLY A 88 -11.34 -3.68 -25.88
N ALA A 89 -11.53 -4.76 -25.11
CA ALA A 89 -11.24 -4.80 -23.67
C ALA A 89 -9.98 -5.65 -23.37
N LEU A 90 -9.27 -5.33 -22.28
CA LEU A 90 -8.16 -6.17 -21.81
C LEU A 90 -8.71 -7.50 -21.29
N ASP A 91 -8.24 -8.60 -21.86
CA ASP A 91 -8.66 -9.96 -21.50
C ASP A 91 -7.49 -10.91 -21.70
N GLY A 92 -7.02 -11.50 -20.61
CA GLY A 92 -5.86 -12.37 -20.56
C GLY A 92 -4.58 -11.67 -20.08
N ARG A 93 -3.45 -12.09 -20.63
CA ARG A 93 -2.13 -11.80 -20.05
C ARG A 93 -1.71 -10.35 -20.27
N TYR A 94 -1.10 -9.79 -19.24
CA TYR A 94 -0.32 -8.56 -19.28
C TYR A 94 1.11 -8.84 -18.84
N ARG A 95 2.08 -8.34 -19.60
CA ARG A 95 3.50 -8.43 -19.26
C ARG A 95 4.27 -7.17 -19.62
N ARG A 96 5.21 -6.80 -18.78
CA ARG A 96 6.16 -5.71 -19.04
C ARG A 96 7.58 -6.18 -18.79
N TRP A 97 8.54 -5.70 -19.57
CA TRP A 97 9.94 -6.08 -19.46
C TRP A 97 10.85 -4.86 -19.32
N PHE A 98 11.99 -5.05 -18.65
CA PHE A 98 13.08 -4.09 -18.63
C PHE A 98 13.76 -3.99 -20.02
N PRO A 99 14.51 -2.91 -20.32
CA PRO A 99 15.23 -2.78 -21.59
C PRO A 99 16.20 -3.93 -21.87
N HIS A 100 16.78 -4.53 -20.83
CA HIS A 100 17.65 -5.70 -20.97
C HIS A 100 16.88 -7.03 -21.12
N GLY A 101 15.54 -7.02 -21.21
CA GLY A 101 14.72 -8.19 -21.53
C GLY A 101 14.27 -9.03 -20.34
N THR A 102 14.66 -8.69 -19.11
CA THR A 102 14.12 -9.36 -17.91
C THR A 102 12.67 -8.95 -17.72
N LEU A 103 11.81 -9.90 -17.34
CA LEU A 103 10.42 -9.61 -16.98
C LEU A 103 10.40 -8.64 -15.79
N LYS A 104 9.57 -7.61 -15.88
CA LYS A 104 9.42 -6.57 -14.86
C LYS A 104 8.14 -6.75 -14.08
N GLU A 105 7.02 -6.97 -14.77
CA GLU A 105 5.71 -7.16 -14.16
C GLU A 105 4.90 -8.15 -15.01
N GLU A 106 4.08 -9.00 -14.37
CA GLU A 106 3.06 -9.79 -15.04
C GLU A 106 1.81 -9.98 -14.19
N TRP A 107 0.67 -10.06 -14.87
CA TRP A 107 -0.63 -10.39 -14.28
C TRP A 107 -1.62 -10.81 -15.36
N THR A 108 -2.82 -11.20 -14.95
CA THR A 108 -3.91 -11.59 -15.86
C THR A 108 -5.15 -10.75 -15.61
N TYR A 109 -5.80 -10.31 -16.68
CA TYR A 109 -7.16 -9.78 -16.66
C TYR A 109 -8.14 -10.90 -16.99
N GLY A 110 -9.18 -11.04 -16.19
CA GLY A 110 -10.38 -11.80 -16.52
C GLY A 110 -11.59 -10.87 -16.67
N PRO A 111 -12.80 -11.44 -16.82
CA PRO A 111 -14.03 -10.66 -17.03
C PRO A 111 -14.35 -9.66 -15.90
N ALA A 112 -13.91 -9.95 -14.68
CA ALA A 112 -14.13 -9.13 -13.49
C ALA A 112 -12.94 -8.22 -13.14
N GLY A 113 -11.97 -8.06 -14.04
CA GLY A 113 -10.74 -7.29 -13.82
C GLY A 113 -9.53 -8.16 -13.50
N LEU A 114 -8.61 -7.67 -12.69
CA LEU A 114 -7.41 -8.43 -12.28
C LEU A 114 -7.77 -9.73 -11.58
N GLU A 115 -7.14 -10.82 -12.00
CA GLU A 115 -7.39 -12.18 -11.50
C GLU A 115 -6.08 -12.95 -11.34
N GLY A 116 -5.99 -13.75 -10.27
CA GLY A 116 -4.87 -14.63 -9.99
C GLY A 116 -3.65 -13.90 -9.43
N GLU A 117 -2.47 -14.42 -9.73
CA GLU A 117 -1.22 -13.90 -9.20
C GLU A 117 -0.76 -12.66 -9.99
N TYR A 118 -0.36 -11.64 -9.24
CA TYR A 118 0.26 -10.42 -9.70
C TYR A 118 1.72 -10.43 -9.24
N ARG A 119 2.66 -10.37 -10.18
CA ARG A 119 4.09 -10.43 -9.90
C ARG A 119 4.80 -9.18 -10.38
N ILE A 120 5.68 -8.65 -9.53
CA ILE A 120 6.70 -7.64 -9.87
C ILE A 120 8.06 -8.28 -9.65
N TYR A 121 9.01 -7.97 -10.52
CA TYR A 121 10.38 -8.46 -10.48
C TYR A 121 11.37 -7.29 -10.44
N HIS A 122 12.49 -7.54 -9.76
CA HIS A 122 13.68 -6.71 -9.82
C HIS A 122 14.39 -6.88 -11.17
N ALA A 123 15.30 -5.95 -11.50
CA ALA A 123 16.07 -6.02 -12.75
C ALA A 123 16.92 -7.30 -12.88
N ASN A 124 17.32 -7.89 -11.75
CA ASN A 124 18.02 -9.18 -11.69
C ASN A 124 17.11 -10.41 -11.89
N GLY A 125 15.80 -10.21 -12.09
CA GLY A 125 14.81 -11.26 -12.34
C GLY A 125 14.25 -11.92 -11.08
N ARG A 126 14.69 -11.53 -9.88
CA ARG A 126 14.11 -12.02 -8.63
C ARG A 126 12.76 -11.35 -8.35
N PRO A 127 11.78 -12.06 -7.77
CA PRO A 127 10.51 -11.45 -7.39
C PRO A 127 10.71 -10.32 -6.39
N ALA A 128 10.18 -9.14 -6.73
CA ALA A 128 10.08 -7.98 -5.86
C ALA A 128 8.77 -7.98 -5.07
N SER A 129 7.69 -8.44 -5.71
CA SER A 129 6.37 -8.56 -5.08
C SER A 129 5.61 -9.70 -5.72
N ILE A 130 4.94 -10.51 -4.89
CA ILE A 130 3.96 -11.49 -5.28
C ILE A 130 2.69 -11.18 -4.49
N ALA A 131 1.56 -11.02 -5.17
CA ALA A 131 0.27 -10.76 -4.55
C ALA A 131 -0.85 -11.48 -5.31
N HIS A 132 -1.96 -11.75 -4.63
CA HIS A 132 -3.11 -12.43 -5.24
C HIS A 132 -4.30 -11.49 -5.40
N TRP A 133 -5.01 -11.65 -6.52
CA TRP A 133 -6.17 -10.88 -6.91
C TRP A 133 -7.33 -11.78 -7.29
N ARG A 134 -8.55 -11.33 -6.98
CA ARG A 134 -9.80 -11.97 -7.37
C ARG A 134 -10.85 -10.90 -7.62
N GLY A 135 -11.46 -10.91 -8.80
CA GLY A 135 -12.48 -9.93 -9.19
C GLY A 135 -12.02 -8.48 -9.02
N GLY A 136 -10.78 -8.19 -9.42
CA GLY A 136 -10.21 -6.84 -9.35
C GLY A 136 -9.85 -6.35 -7.94
N LYS A 137 -9.89 -7.21 -6.92
CA LYS A 137 -9.51 -6.88 -5.54
C LYS A 137 -8.39 -7.79 -5.05
N ARG A 138 -7.52 -7.29 -4.16
CA ARG A 138 -6.52 -8.13 -3.49
C ARG A 138 -7.21 -9.19 -2.62
N ASP A 139 -6.86 -10.45 -2.82
CA ASP A 139 -7.48 -11.58 -2.15
C ASP A 139 -6.49 -12.75 -2.09
N GLY A 140 -5.90 -12.97 -0.92
CA GLY A 140 -4.83 -13.92 -0.66
C GLY A 140 -3.58 -13.29 -0.05
N ASP A 141 -2.54 -14.11 0.07
CA ASP A 141 -1.25 -13.71 0.64
C ASP A 141 -0.47 -12.80 -0.31
N TYR A 142 0.38 -11.96 0.27
CA TYR A 142 1.39 -11.21 -0.46
C TYR A 142 2.75 -11.25 0.24
N VAL A 143 3.80 -11.14 -0.58
CA VAL A 143 5.19 -11.06 -0.13
C VAL A 143 5.88 -9.98 -0.95
N ASN A 144 6.58 -9.08 -0.26
CA ASN A 144 7.49 -8.10 -0.86
C ASN A 144 8.92 -8.42 -0.43
N SER A 145 9.87 -8.35 -1.36
CA SER A 145 11.26 -8.70 -1.15
C SER A 145 12.21 -7.67 -1.76
N ASP A 146 13.42 -7.56 -1.21
CA ASP A 146 14.48 -6.73 -1.79
C ASP A 146 15.18 -7.40 -2.98
N GLU A 147 16.12 -6.70 -3.63
CA GLU A 147 16.86 -7.25 -4.79
C GLU A 147 17.70 -8.49 -4.42
N ALA A 148 18.13 -8.61 -3.16
CA ALA A 148 18.85 -9.78 -2.67
C ALA A 148 17.90 -10.96 -2.34
N GLY A 149 16.59 -10.77 -2.41
CA GLY A 149 15.58 -11.78 -2.12
C GLY A 149 15.21 -11.86 -0.64
N ASN A 150 15.70 -10.94 0.21
CA ASN A 150 15.27 -10.87 1.60
C ASN A 150 13.83 -10.36 1.67
N VAL A 151 12.99 -11.06 2.42
CA VAL A 151 11.61 -10.65 2.64
C VAL A 151 11.58 -9.35 3.43
N LEU A 152 10.94 -8.34 2.88
CA LEU A 152 10.72 -7.02 3.49
C LEU A 152 9.32 -6.90 4.08
N GLU A 153 8.34 -7.61 3.52
CA GLU A 153 6.97 -7.56 4.02
C GLU A 153 6.20 -8.82 3.66
N THR A 154 5.35 -9.28 4.57
CA THR A 154 4.35 -10.32 4.30
C THR A 154 3.00 -9.87 4.87
N GLY A 155 1.93 -10.40 4.30
CA GLY A 155 0.60 -10.25 4.87
C GLY A 155 -0.45 -10.93 4.01
N HIS A 156 -1.71 -10.69 4.36
CA HIS A 156 -2.85 -11.29 3.69
C HIS A 156 -3.97 -10.25 3.52
N TYR A 157 -4.66 -10.33 2.39
CA TYR A 157 -5.85 -9.55 2.09
C TYR A 157 -7.03 -10.47 1.87
N SER A 158 -8.21 -10.08 2.36
CA SER A 158 -9.48 -10.71 2.07
C SER A 158 -10.41 -9.67 1.44
N ARG A 159 -10.83 -9.92 0.19
CA ARG A 159 -11.74 -9.05 -0.57
C ARG A 159 -11.36 -7.56 -0.57
N GLY A 160 -10.06 -7.28 -0.70
CA GLY A 160 -9.49 -5.93 -0.76
C GLY A 160 -9.18 -5.29 0.59
N ARG A 161 -9.39 -5.99 1.72
CA ARG A 161 -9.07 -5.49 3.07
C ARG A 161 -7.96 -6.31 3.72
N PRO A 162 -7.03 -5.70 4.48
CA PRO A 162 -6.04 -6.45 5.24
C PRO A 162 -6.73 -7.42 6.21
N ASP A 163 -6.29 -8.67 6.26
CA ASP A 163 -6.90 -9.69 7.09
C ASP A 163 -5.83 -10.67 7.57
N GLY A 164 -5.69 -10.88 8.87
CA GLY A 164 -4.57 -11.63 9.46
C GLY A 164 -3.36 -10.78 9.83
N LEU A 165 -2.17 -11.40 9.89
CA LEU A 165 -0.93 -10.77 10.35
C LEU A 165 -0.14 -10.20 9.16
N THR A 166 0.09 -8.90 9.19
CA THR A 166 1.07 -8.21 8.35
C THR A 166 2.35 -8.02 9.14
N THR A 167 3.47 -8.40 8.54
CA THR A 167 4.81 -8.22 9.12
C THR A 167 5.71 -7.48 8.15
N GLU A 168 6.32 -6.40 8.60
CA GLU A 168 7.40 -5.71 7.91
C GLU A 168 8.73 -6.04 8.59
N TYR A 169 9.74 -6.33 7.77
CA TYR A 169 11.08 -6.69 8.18
C TYR A 169 12.07 -5.59 7.75
N ARG A 170 13.21 -5.55 8.43
CA ARG A 170 14.39 -4.80 7.99
C ARG A 170 15.18 -5.67 6.99
N PRO A 171 16.08 -5.09 6.18
CA PRO A 171 17.00 -5.88 5.34
C PRO A 171 17.81 -6.93 6.10
N SER A 172 18.04 -6.72 7.41
CA SER A 172 18.69 -7.69 8.29
C SER A 172 17.82 -8.89 8.70
N GLY A 173 16.57 -8.97 8.24
CA GLY A 173 15.58 -9.98 8.63
C GLY A 173 14.90 -9.72 9.98
N LYS A 174 15.34 -8.72 10.74
CA LYS A 174 14.71 -8.37 12.04
C LYS A 174 13.35 -7.69 11.82
N PRO A 175 12.36 -7.96 12.69
CA PRO A 175 11.06 -7.32 12.57
C PRO A 175 11.16 -5.81 12.76
N LYS A 176 10.49 -5.07 11.86
CA LYS A 176 10.32 -3.63 11.94
C LYS A 176 8.94 -3.29 12.49
N LYS A 177 7.90 -3.99 12.04
CA LYS A 177 6.51 -3.66 12.36
C LYS A 177 5.62 -4.88 12.24
N TYR A 178 4.75 -5.11 13.23
CA TYR A 178 3.71 -6.13 13.22
C TYR A 178 2.35 -5.49 13.32
N GLN A 179 1.42 -5.96 12.51
CA GLN A 179 0.05 -5.50 12.55
C GLN A 179 -0.89 -6.66 12.32
N ARG A 180 -1.91 -6.79 13.15
CA ARG A 180 -2.94 -7.82 12.99
C ARG A 180 -4.29 -7.20 12.69
N TYR A 181 -4.97 -7.77 11.71
CA TYR A 181 -6.28 -7.32 11.24
C TYR A 181 -7.28 -8.48 11.23
N ASP A 182 -8.54 -8.11 11.33
CA ASP A 182 -9.71 -8.93 11.05
C ASP A 182 -10.59 -8.12 10.09
N HIS A 183 -10.66 -8.52 8.82
CA HIS A 183 -11.44 -7.85 7.77
C HIS A 183 -11.22 -6.31 7.69
N GLY A 184 -9.98 -5.86 7.87
CA GLY A 184 -9.55 -4.46 7.84
C GLY A 184 -9.58 -3.74 9.19
N ARG A 185 -10.18 -4.32 10.23
CA ARG A 185 -10.20 -3.78 11.59
C ARG A 185 -8.95 -4.25 12.34
N ARG A 186 -8.29 -3.35 13.09
CA ARG A 186 -7.14 -3.73 13.94
C ARG A 186 -7.62 -4.61 15.09
N VAL A 187 -6.97 -5.75 15.27
CA VAL A 187 -7.23 -6.67 16.39
C VAL A 187 -5.90 -7.17 16.95
N GLY A 188 -5.89 -7.61 18.20
CA GLY A 188 -4.69 -8.12 18.85
C GLY A 188 -3.55 -7.09 18.92
N VAL A 189 -2.31 -7.57 18.87
CA VAL A 189 -1.13 -6.72 19.07
C VAL A 189 -0.68 -6.05 17.77
N GLN A 190 -0.45 -4.75 17.85
CA GLN A 190 0.27 -3.94 16.86
C GLN A 190 1.59 -3.51 17.50
N ALA A 191 2.71 -3.68 16.81
CA ALA A 191 4.02 -3.37 17.37
C ALA A 191 4.97 -2.75 16.35
N LEU A 192 5.88 -1.92 16.83
CA LEU A 192 6.91 -1.24 16.04
C LEU A 192 8.23 -1.30 16.79
N TRP A 193 9.30 -1.71 16.11
CA TRP A 193 10.65 -1.78 16.65
C TRP A 193 11.58 -0.76 16.00
N GLY A 194 12.48 -0.20 16.81
CA GLY A 194 13.56 0.69 16.36
C GLY A 194 14.62 -0.04 15.56
N SER A 195 15.55 0.72 14.97
CA SER A 195 16.71 0.16 14.25
C SER A 195 17.61 -0.68 15.15
N ASN A 196 17.68 -0.34 16.43
CA ASN A 196 18.38 -1.09 17.47
C ASN A 196 17.63 -2.36 17.94
N GLY A 197 16.46 -2.66 17.38
CA GLY A 197 15.65 -3.82 17.76
C GLY A 197 14.83 -3.66 19.04
N ARG A 198 14.86 -2.50 19.71
CA ARG A 198 14.01 -2.23 20.87
C ARG A 198 12.60 -1.85 20.44
N LEU A 199 11.62 -2.26 21.24
CA LEU A 199 10.22 -1.94 21.02
C LEU A 199 10.00 -0.43 21.20
N LEU A 200 9.47 0.25 20.19
CA LEU A 200 9.13 1.67 20.24
C LEU A 200 7.65 1.89 20.51
N ARG A 201 6.78 1.01 20.02
CA ARG A 201 5.33 1.10 20.20
C ARG A 201 4.72 -0.28 20.31
N ARG A 202 3.74 -0.42 21.18
CA ARG A 202 2.88 -1.60 21.30
C ARG A 202 1.46 -1.15 21.63
N TYR A 203 0.53 -1.50 20.76
CA TYR A 203 -0.90 -1.26 20.96
C TYR A 203 -1.61 -2.60 20.98
N GLU A 204 -2.61 -2.71 21.84
CA GLU A 204 -3.39 -3.92 22.01
C GLU A 204 -4.85 -3.62 21.72
N TYR A 205 -5.49 -4.53 20.98
CA TYR A 205 -6.89 -4.47 20.65
C TYR A 205 -7.53 -5.82 20.97
N THR A 206 -8.79 -5.79 21.37
CA THR A 206 -9.60 -7.00 21.55
C THR A 206 -9.90 -7.67 20.20
N PRO A 207 -10.42 -8.91 20.19
CA PRO A 207 -10.87 -9.56 18.96
C PRO A 207 -11.99 -8.80 18.22
N ASP A 208 -12.82 -8.03 18.92
CA ASP A 208 -13.83 -7.15 18.33
C ASP A 208 -13.29 -5.76 17.95
N GLY A 209 -11.99 -5.53 18.13
CA GLY A 209 -11.25 -4.35 17.68
C GLY A 209 -11.35 -3.13 18.60
N GLN A 210 -11.78 -3.30 19.85
CA GLN A 210 -11.72 -2.25 20.86
C GLN A 210 -10.29 -2.10 21.35
N PHE A 211 -9.83 -0.85 21.49
CA PHE A 211 -8.51 -0.56 22.02
C PHE A 211 -8.42 -0.94 23.51
N VAL A 212 -7.34 -1.63 23.89
CA VAL A 212 -7.10 -2.08 25.27
C VAL A 212 -6.07 -1.21 25.95
N GLN A 213 -4.88 -1.05 25.34
CA GLN A 213 -3.84 -0.18 25.85
C GLN A 213 -2.74 0.08 24.81
N GLY A 214 -1.98 1.15 25.05
CA GLY A 214 -0.86 1.57 24.24
C GLY A 214 0.34 1.89 25.09
N HIS A 215 1.50 1.41 24.68
CA HIS A 215 2.79 1.75 25.27
C HIS A 215 3.70 2.31 24.18
N VAL A 216 4.38 3.40 24.49
CA VAL A 216 5.39 4.02 23.63
C VAL A 216 6.66 4.18 24.46
N TRP A 217 7.78 3.78 23.87
CA TRP A 217 9.10 3.85 24.49
C TRP A 217 10.02 4.76 23.68
N ASN A 218 11.02 5.31 24.36
CA ASN A 218 12.16 5.98 23.76
C ASN A 218 13.13 4.96 23.14
N ALA A 219 14.07 5.43 22.32
CA ALA A 219 15.08 4.57 21.69
C ALA A 219 15.99 3.87 22.73
N ASP A 220 16.19 4.49 23.89
CA ASP A 220 16.93 3.94 25.03
C ASP A 220 16.14 2.87 25.82
N GLY A 221 14.88 2.60 25.45
CA GLY A 221 14.01 1.62 26.10
C GLY A 221 13.23 2.17 27.30
N THR A 222 13.42 3.42 27.68
CA THR A 222 12.62 4.04 28.74
C THR A 222 11.18 4.25 28.29
N LEU A 223 10.23 3.99 29.18
CA LEU A 223 8.81 4.17 28.90
C LEU A 223 8.53 5.67 28.74
N ARG A 224 7.99 6.07 27.60
CA ARG A 224 7.66 7.46 27.26
C ARG A 224 6.18 7.76 27.47
N ARG A 225 5.31 6.81 27.15
CA ARG A 225 3.86 7.03 27.25
C ARG A 225 3.09 5.72 27.44
N VAL A 226 2.07 5.77 28.29
CA VAL A 226 1.02 4.75 28.40
C VAL A 226 -0.32 5.38 28.06
N THR A 227 -1.17 4.67 27.33
CA THR A 227 -2.51 5.10 26.97
C THR A 227 -3.49 3.98 27.29
N ARG A 228 -4.58 4.28 28.00
CA ARG A 228 -5.63 3.32 28.34
C ARG A 228 -7.01 3.93 28.16
N PRO A 229 -8.01 3.15 27.73
CA PRO A 229 -9.40 3.56 27.81
C PRO A 229 -9.80 3.87 29.26
N ILE A 230 -10.70 4.84 29.41
CA ILE A 230 -11.32 5.19 30.68
C ILE A 230 -12.79 5.55 30.43
N THR A 231 -13.64 5.36 31.43
CA THR A 231 -14.99 5.94 31.44
C THR A 231 -14.95 7.21 32.27
N ILE A 232 -15.28 8.33 31.65
CA ILE A 232 -15.34 9.65 32.27
C ILE A 232 -16.81 9.88 32.70
N PRO A 233 -17.09 10.05 34.00
CA PRO A 233 -18.45 10.34 34.46
C PRO A 233 -19.06 11.51 33.68
N LYS A 234 -20.32 11.35 33.23
CA LYS A 234 -21.07 12.31 32.38
C LYS A 234 -20.58 12.48 30.93
N TYR A 235 -19.32 12.20 30.61
CA TYR A 235 -18.75 12.40 29.27
C TYR A 235 -18.54 11.11 28.45
N GLY A 236 -18.78 9.95 29.05
CA GLY A 236 -18.71 8.66 28.36
C GLY A 236 -17.28 8.13 28.22
N ARG A 237 -16.97 7.47 27.09
CA ARG A 237 -15.66 6.86 26.86
C ARG A 237 -14.59 7.91 26.57
N GLY A 238 -13.37 7.62 26.99
CA GLY A 238 -12.20 8.44 26.73
C GLY A 238 -10.89 7.68 26.86
N LEU A 239 -9.79 8.40 26.77
CA LEU A 239 -8.43 7.89 26.95
C LEU A 239 -7.74 8.63 28.09
N LYS A 240 -7.09 7.86 28.98
CA LYS A 240 -6.08 8.36 29.91
C LYS A 240 -4.70 8.13 29.31
N MET A 241 -3.95 9.21 29.12
CA MET A 241 -2.56 9.20 28.63
C MET A 241 -1.63 9.63 29.74
N VAL A 242 -0.68 8.77 30.11
CA VAL A 242 0.38 9.08 31.08
C VAL A 242 1.69 9.17 30.32
N ARG A 243 2.35 10.33 30.32
CA ARG A 243 3.65 10.57 29.68
C ARG A 243 4.73 10.71 30.72
N TYR A 244 5.93 10.26 30.38
CA TYR A 244 7.09 10.29 31.26
C TYR A 244 8.22 11.06 30.56
N GLU A 245 8.67 12.15 31.18
CA GLU A 245 9.77 12.98 30.71
C GLU A 245 10.78 13.19 31.84
N GLY A 246 11.79 12.31 31.92
CA GLY A 246 12.75 12.30 33.00
C GLY A 246 12.08 12.03 34.36
N CYS A 247 12.02 13.07 35.20
CA CYS A 247 11.37 13.02 36.52
C CYS A 247 9.92 13.52 36.50
N LEU A 248 9.41 13.95 35.35
CA LEU A 248 8.05 14.45 35.18
C LEU A 248 7.11 13.35 34.71
N THR A 249 5.92 13.30 35.30
CA THR A 249 4.79 12.49 34.82
C THR A 249 3.64 13.42 34.48
N GLU A 250 3.20 13.41 33.23
CA GLU A 250 2.05 14.19 32.74
C GLU A 250 0.88 13.23 32.49
N THR A 251 -0.28 13.48 33.09
CA THR A 251 -1.52 12.74 32.82
C THR A 251 -2.51 13.64 32.08
N VAL A 252 -2.98 13.18 30.93
CA VAL A 252 -4.01 13.84 30.12
C VAL A 252 -5.20 12.90 29.98
N ILE A 253 -6.41 13.37 30.24
CA ILE A 253 -7.65 12.64 29.94
C ILE A 253 -8.37 13.31 28.76
N GLN A 254 -8.86 12.50 27.83
CA GLN A 254 -9.57 13.00 26.66
C GLN A 254 -10.87 12.23 26.47
N SER A 255 -11.98 12.93 26.30
CA SER A 255 -13.29 12.35 26.02
C SER A 255 -13.47 12.07 24.52
N GLY A 256 -14.38 11.16 24.17
CA GLY A 256 -14.91 11.03 22.80
C GLY A 256 -14.09 10.16 21.83
N THR A 257 -13.08 9.42 22.29
CA THR A 257 -12.37 8.45 21.44
C THR A 257 -11.80 7.30 22.26
N ASP A 258 -11.70 6.11 21.65
CA ASP A 258 -10.96 4.96 22.15
C ASP A 258 -9.75 4.61 21.25
N ASP A 259 -9.64 5.15 20.03
CA ASP A 259 -8.49 4.92 19.14
C ASP A 259 -7.46 6.07 19.24
N PRO A 260 -6.24 5.80 19.75
CA PRO A 260 -5.19 6.82 19.83
C PRO A 260 -4.70 7.30 18.45
N ALA A 261 -4.95 6.57 17.36
CA ALA A 261 -4.60 7.00 16.00
C ALA A 261 -5.57 8.05 15.45
N ARG A 262 -6.79 8.14 15.98
CA ARG A 262 -7.78 9.17 15.61
C ARG A 262 -7.57 10.49 16.35
N LEU A 263 -6.64 10.54 17.31
CA LEU A 263 -6.29 11.77 18.03
C LEU A 263 -5.96 12.98 17.13
N PRO A 264 -5.31 12.83 15.95
CA PRO A 264 -5.09 13.95 15.02
C PRO A 264 -6.22 14.15 13.99
N GLU A 265 -7.01 13.12 13.69
CA GLU A 265 -8.07 13.11 12.66
C GLU A 265 -9.41 13.63 13.19
N ILE A 266 -9.61 13.55 14.51
CA ILE A 266 -10.53 14.45 15.20
C ILE A 266 -9.89 15.82 15.08
N GLY A 267 -10.12 16.47 13.93
CA GLY A 267 -9.74 17.86 13.73
C GLY A 267 -10.32 18.68 14.87
N TYR A 268 -9.94 19.96 14.92
CA TYR A 268 -10.61 20.97 15.73
C TYR A 268 -12.09 21.12 15.29
N SER A 269 -12.89 20.07 15.49
CA SER A 269 -14.28 19.87 15.13
C SER A 269 -15.07 20.00 16.42
N PHE A 270 -15.20 21.24 16.86
CA PHE A 270 -16.21 21.89 17.70
C PHE A 270 -16.94 21.15 18.85
N THR A 271 -16.55 19.94 19.27
CA THR A 271 -16.75 19.35 20.61
C THR A 271 -16.24 17.89 20.59
N PRO A 272 -15.08 17.60 21.19
CA PRO A 272 -15.03 17.16 22.60
C PRO A 272 -13.90 17.81 23.41
N GLY A 273 -14.21 18.23 24.64
CA GLY A 273 -13.26 18.90 25.54
C GLY A 273 -12.10 18.00 26.00
N LEU A 274 -10.93 18.64 26.14
CA LEU A 274 -9.76 18.10 26.81
C LEU A 274 -9.97 18.26 28.32
N TYR A 275 -9.92 17.17 29.09
CA TYR A 275 -10.26 17.22 30.52
C TYR A 275 -9.13 16.66 31.36
N LYS A 276 -8.82 17.38 32.43
CA LYS A 276 -7.85 17.02 33.46
C LYS A 276 -6.40 16.77 32.99
N LEU A 277 -5.57 17.81 33.12
CA LEU A 277 -4.11 17.75 33.02
C LEU A 277 -3.54 17.72 34.43
N GLU A 278 -2.79 16.68 34.78
CA GLU A 278 -2.04 16.61 36.03
C GLU A 278 -0.57 16.36 35.75
N THR A 279 0.29 17.26 36.22
CA THR A 279 1.75 17.16 36.09
C THR A 279 2.35 16.91 37.47
N VAL A 280 3.03 15.76 37.63
CA VAL A 280 3.57 15.26 38.90
C VAL A 280 5.08 15.05 38.79
N ARG A 281 5.86 15.49 39.79
CA ARG A 281 7.30 15.20 39.91
C ARG A 281 7.55 13.87 40.64
N ARG A 282 8.65 13.20 40.33
CA ARG A 282 9.15 12.03 41.10
C ARG A 282 9.34 12.45 42.57
N GLY A 283 8.46 11.96 43.44
CA GLY A 283 8.29 12.44 44.82
C GLY A 283 6.82 12.67 45.21
N GLY A 284 5.91 12.65 44.23
CA GLY A 284 4.47 12.79 44.46
C GLY A 284 3.98 14.25 44.50
N GLU A 285 4.89 15.21 44.35
CA GLU A 285 4.56 16.64 44.29
C GLU A 285 3.86 16.98 42.96
N ILE A 286 2.64 17.53 43.07
CA ILE A 286 1.88 18.03 41.92
C ILE A 286 2.36 19.46 41.65
N VAL A 287 2.94 19.69 40.48
CA VAL A 287 3.42 21.02 40.09
C VAL A 287 2.42 21.76 39.21
N GLU A 288 1.48 21.04 38.61
CA GLU A 288 0.40 21.62 37.82
C GLU A 288 -0.82 20.69 37.86
N ARG A 289 -1.99 21.27 38.09
CA ARG A 289 -3.29 20.59 38.01
C ARG A 289 -4.26 21.50 37.29
N VAL A 290 -4.91 20.98 36.27
CA VAL A 290 -6.03 21.61 35.59
C VAL A 290 -7.16 20.60 35.53
N GLU A 291 -8.39 20.94 35.87
CA GLU A 291 -9.48 19.94 36.01
C GLU A 291 -10.56 20.00 34.92
N ALA A 292 -10.65 21.08 34.13
CA ALA A 292 -11.40 21.13 32.87
C ALA A 292 -11.01 22.38 32.07
N TYR A 293 -10.79 22.25 30.75
CA TYR A 293 -10.78 23.40 29.85
C TYR A 293 -12.11 23.43 29.11
N ASP A 294 -12.97 24.39 29.44
CA ASP A 294 -13.97 24.85 28.49
C ASP A 294 -13.24 25.72 27.46
N HIS A 295 -13.55 25.54 26.18
CA HIS A 295 -12.80 26.15 25.07
C HIS A 295 -12.87 27.70 25.07
N GLU A 296 -13.66 28.31 25.94
CA GLU A 296 -13.76 29.76 26.09
C GLU A 296 -12.64 30.41 26.94
N LEU A 297 -11.82 29.64 27.66
CA LEU A 297 -10.80 30.22 28.55
C LEU A 297 -9.40 29.68 28.25
N LEU A 298 -8.67 30.47 27.45
CA LEU A 298 -7.22 30.69 27.43
C LEU A 298 -6.29 29.46 27.43
N ALA A 299 -5.43 29.38 26.41
CA ALA A 299 -4.33 28.43 26.35
C ALA A 299 -3.41 28.56 27.58
N PRO A 300 -3.07 27.45 28.28
CA PRO A 300 -2.05 27.51 29.32
C PRO A 300 -0.72 27.92 28.70
N VAL A 301 -0.10 28.95 29.29
CA VAL A 301 1.27 29.34 28.98
C VAL A 301 2.19 28.22 29.46
N ILE A 302 2.75 27.47 28.51
CA ILE A 302 3.75 26.43 28.79
C ILE A 302 4.98 27.11 29.40
N ARG A 303 5.10 27.13 30.73
CA ARG A 303 6.36 27.46 31.39
C ARG A 303 7.25 26.23 31.35
N LYS A 304 8.22 26.21 30.44
CA LYS A 304 9.34 25.27 30.50
C LYS A 304 10.19 25.61 31.72
N ASP A 305 9.84 25.07 32.88
CA ASP A 305 10.76 25.08 34.00
C ASP A 305 11.93 24.14 33.66
N ARG A 306 13.09 24.76 33.42
CA ARG A 306 14.34 24.08 33.10
C ARG A 306 14.96 23.57 34.39
N GLY A 307 14.99 22.25 34.55
CA GLY A 307 15.86 21.59 35.51
C GLY A 307 15.09 20.70 36.48
N CYS A 308 15.42 19.41 36.44
CA CYS A 308 15.25 18.57 37.63
C CYS A 308 16.16 19.17 38.70
N GLY A 309 15.61 20.02 39.57
CA GLY A 309 16.35 20.50 40.74
C GLY A 309 16.86 19.29 41.51
N ALA A 310 18.17 19.19 41.64
CA ALA A 310 18.76 18.31 42.64
C ALA A 310 18.11 18.68 43.98
N ALA A 311 17.49 17.70 44.65
CA ALA A 311 17.26 17.86 46.07
C ALA A 311 18.65 18.03 46.69
N ASP A 312 18.96 19.25 47.11
CA ASP A 312 20.15 19.54 47.90
C ASP A 312 20.05 18.72 49.21
N PRO A 313 20.95 17.76 49.46
CA PRO A 313 20.90 16.96 50.68
C PRO A 313 21.27 17.76 51.94
N SER A 314 21.64 19.04 51.82
CA SER A 314 22.13 19.85 52.95
C SER A 314 21.07 20.67 53.68
N ALA A 315 19.79 20.59 53.30
CA ALA A 315 18.70 21.25 54.02
C ALA A 315 17.97 20.31 54.99
N ASN A 316 18.69 19.77 55.97
CA ASN A 316 18.10 19.34 57.24
C ASN A 316 19.14 19.50 58.35
N ARG A 317 18.89 20.53 59.18
CA ARG A 317 19.40 20.85 60.52
C ARG A 317 20.64 20.11 61.04
#